data_AF-A0A4C1V7E9-F1
#
_entry.id   AF-A0A4C1V7E9-F1
#
_cell.length_a   1.000
_cell.length_b   1.000
_cell.length_c   1.000
_cell.angle_alpha   90.00
_cell.angle_beta   90.00
_cell.angle_gamma   90.00
#
_symmetry.space_group_name_H-M   'P 1'
#
loop_
_entity.id
_entity.type
_entity.pdbx_description
1 polymer ?
#
loop_
_entity_poly.entity_id
_entity_poly.type
_entity_poly.pdbx_seq_one_letter_code
_entity_poly.pdbx_strand_id
1 'polypeptide(L)'
;METIFYFALILSVATLCIAQRPSFAGTRPIGYPEIEAPSLANRFGNDEPLPLEARGDADLVNRISQMPVDKQPFWYINRMHYDDLRKNPQTWQPNPNSFVNN
;
A
#
# COMPACT_ATOMS: atom_id res chain seq x y z
N MET A 1 -31.09 -20.67 36.69
CA MET A 1 -31.44 -19.75 35.59
C MET A 1 -30.58 -18.49 35.61
N GLU A 2 -30.36 -17.87 36.77
CA GLU A 2 -29.55 -16.64 36.85
C GLU A 2 -28.10 -16.82 36.39
N THR A 3 -27.45 -17.94 36.72
CA THR A 3 -26.08 -18.25 36.26
C THR A 3 -25.96 -18.31 34.74
N ILE A 4 -26.97 -18.85 34.06
CA ILE A 4 -27.03 -18.92 32.60
C ILE A 4 -27.21 -17.52 32.01
N PHE A 5 -28.02 -16.68 32.65
CA PHE A 5 -28.24 -15.29 32.25
C PHE A 5 -26.95 -14.46 32.34
N TYR A 6 -26.21 -14.57 33.45
CA TYR A 6 -24.92 -13.87 33.59
C TYR A 6 -23.88 -14.35 32.56
N PHE A 7 -23.85 -15.66 32.26
CA PHE A 7 -23.00 -16.18 31.21
C PHE A 7 -23.35 -15.63 29.83
N ALA A 8 -24.64 -15.58 29.49
CA ALA A 8 -25.11 -15.01 28.23
C ALA A 8 -24.80 -13.51 28.12
N LEU A 9 -24.91 -12.78 29.23
CA LEU A 9 -24.61 -11.35 29.30
C LEU A 9 -23.11 -11.07 29.14
N ILE A 10 -22.24 -11.87 29.75
CA ILE A 10 -20.78 -11.74 29.57
C ILE A 10 -20.39 -12.08 28.13
N LEU A 11 -20.98 -13.13 27.55
CA LEU A 11 -20.72 -13.54 26.17
C LEU A 11 -21.14 -12.44 25.18
N SER A 12 -22.29 -11.80 25.39
CA SER A 12 -22.78 -10.74 24.49
C SER A 12 -21.91 -9.48 24.55
N VAL A 13 -21.40 -9.10 25.73
CA VAL A 13 -20.47 -7.98 25.86
C VAL A 13 -19.13 -8.30 25.19
N ALA A 14 -18.62 -9.53 25.33
CA ALA A 14 -17.37 -9.95 24.71
C ALA A 14 -17.41 -9.90 23.17
N THR A 15 -18.51 -10.32 22.54
CA THR A 15 -18.65 -10.29 21.08
C THR A 15 -18.74 -8.86 20.54
N LEU A 16 -19.38 -7.94 21.27
CA LEU A 16 -19.43 -6.51 20.91
C LEU A 16 -18.03 -5.87 20.97
N CYS A 17 -17.18 -6.25 21.93
CA CYS A 17 -15.80 -5.76 22.02
C CYS A 17 -14.94 -6.23 20.83
N ILE A 18 -15.10 -7.48 20.39
CA ILE A 18 -14.35 -8.02 19.24
C ILE A 18 -14.82 -7.37 17.92
N ALA A 19 -16.08 -6.94 17.84
CA ALA A 19 -16.64 -6.26 16.67
C ALA A 19 -16.14 -4.81 16.47
N GLN A 20 -15.44 -4.22 17.45
CA GLN A 20 -14.96 -2.83 17.34
C GLN A 20 -13.90 -2.63 16.25
N ARG A 21 -13.18 -3.69 15.86
CA ARG A 21 -12.17 -3.63 14.80
C ARG A 21 -12.49 -4.64 13.70
N PRO A 22 -12.83 -4.20 12.49
CA PRO A 22 -13.07 -5.14 11.40
C PRO A 22 -11.80 -5.92 11.06
N SER A 23 -11.96 -7.21 10.74
CA SER A 23 -10.87 -8.14 10.46
C SER A 23 -9.96 -7.72 9.29
N PHE A 24 -10.46 -6.90 8.36
CA PHE A 24 -9.70 -6.39 7.23
C PHE A 24 -8.80 -5.19 7.58
N ALA A 25 -8.97 -4.55 8.75
CA ALA A 25 -8.17 -3.38 9.15
C ALA A 25 -6.77 -3.74 9.67
N GLY A 26 -6.32 -4.99 9.47
CA GLY A 26 -5.08 -5.53 9.99
C GLY A 26 -5.02 -5.56 11.53
N THR A 27 -3.95 -6.11 12.09
CA THR A 27 -3.68 -6.05 13.55
C THR A 27 -2.75 -4.89 13.92
N ARG A 28 -2.08 -4.32 12.92
CA ARG A 28 -1.06 -3.27 13.09
C ARG A 28 -1.69 -1.98 13.65
N PRO A 29 -1.02 -1.25 14.56
CA PRO A 29 -1.53 0.03 15.04
C PRO A 29 -1.75 1.00 13.87
N ILE A 30 -2.77 1.86 13.98
CA ILE A 30 -3.00 2.96 13.03
C ILE A 30 -1.80 3.90 13.16
N GLY A 31 -0.95 3.90 12.14
CA GLY A 31 0.31 4.64 12.12
C GLY A 31 0.80 4.81 10.68
N TYR A 32 1.95 5.46 10.55
CA TYR A 32 2.55 5.67 9.23
C TYR A 32 2.92 4.35 8.57
N PRO A 33 2.83 4.26 7.24
CA PRO A 33 3.29 3.09 6.50
C PRO A 33 4.74 2.80 6.86
N GLU A 34 5.06 1.52 6.96
CA GLU A 34 6.42 1.03 7.15
C GLU A 34 7.27 1.55 5.98
N ILE A 35 8.17 2.49 6.28
CA ILE A 35 9.10 3.02 5.29
C ILE A 35 10.15 1.94 5.10
N GLU A 36 10.10 1.24 3.97
CA GLU A 36 11.15 0.29 3.62
C GLU A 36 12.50 0.99 3.64
N ALA A 37 13.46 0.45 4.38
CA ALA A 37 14.81 0.98 4.38
C ALA A 37 15.34 1.03 2.94
N PRO A 38 16.01 2.12 2.54
CA PRO A 38 16.51 2.25 1.17
C PRO A 38 17.42 1.06 0.85
N SER A 39 17.10 0.34 -0.23
CA SER A 39 17.88 -0.83 -0.63
C SER A 39 19.31 -0.40 -0.99
N LEU A 40 20.31 -1.09 -0.42
CA LEU A 40 21.72 -0.83 -0.73
C LEU A 40 22.12 -1.32 -2.14
N ALA A 41 21.20 -1.94 -2.88
CA ALA A 41 21.42 -2.47 -4.21
C ALA A 41 21.91 -1.39 -5.20
N ASN A 42 21.42 -0.15 -5.07
CA ASN A 42 21.82 0.99 -5.92
C ASN A 42 23.18 1.61 -5.55
N ARG A 43 23.94 1.05 -4.61
CA ARG A 43 25.21 1.64 -4.13
C ARG A 43 26.41 1.31 -5.04
N PHE A 44 26.28 0.33 -5.94
CA PHE A 44 27.39 -0.20 -6.73
C PHE A 44 27.43 0.26 -8.19
N GLY A 45 26.75 1.35 -8.55
CA GLY A 45 26.99 2.04 -9.82
C GLY A 45 26.54 1.29 -11.08
N ASN A 46 25.45 0.52 -11.01
CA ASN A 46 24.67 0.22 -12.22
C ASN A 46 23.75 1.44 -12.45
N ASP A 47 24.26 2.43 -13.18
CA ASP A 47 23.65 3.76 -13.33
C ASP A 47 22.38 3.81 -14.20
N GLU A 48 21.84 2.65 -14.62
CA GLU A 48 20.55 2.65 -15.30
C GLU A 48 19.41 2.83 -14.28
N PRO A 49 18.52 3.81 -14.48
CA PRO A 49 17.36 4.00 -13.61
C PRO A 49 16.42 2.79 -13.73
N LEU A 50 16.54 1.89 -12.75
CA LEU A 50 15.66 0.74 -12.60
C LEU A 50 14.24 1.22 -12.26
N PRO A 51 13.20 0.56 -12.79
CA PRO A 51 11.82 0.81 -12.35
C PRO A 51 11.71 0.64 -10.84
N LEU A 52 10.98 1.55 -10.17
CA LEU A 52 10.74 1.48 -8.72
C LEU A 52 10.19 0.11 -8.27
N GLU A 53 9.28 -0.46 -9.07
CA GLU A 53 8.63 -1.75 -8.79
C GLU A 53 9.62 -2.94 -8.79
N ALA A 54 10.77 -2.79 -9.45
CA ALA A 54 11.83 -3.79 -9.43
C ALA A 54 12.64 -3.76 -8.12
N ARG A 55 12.44 -2.76 -7.25
CA ARG A 55 13.09 -2.64 -5.92
C ARG A 55 14.63 -2.70 -5.96
N GLY A 56 15.23 -2.34 -7.10
CA GLY A 56 16.68 -2.41 -7.32
C GLY A 56 17.18 -3.75 -7.90
N ASP A 57 16.29 -4.65 -8.31
CA ASP A 57 16.63 -5.92 -8.98
C ASP A 57 16.79 -5.70 -10.50
N ALA A 58 18.04 -5.58 -10.95
CA ALA A 58 18.37 -5.43 -12.36
C ALA A 58 18.14 -6.72 -13.18
N ASP A 59 18.34 -7.89 -12.57
CA ASP A 59 18.19 -9.17 -13.25
C ASP A 59 16.73 -9.47 -13.56
N LEU A 60 15.83 -9.06 -12.67
CA LEU A 60 14.39 -9.09 -12.91
C LEU A 60 14.01 -8.25 -14.14
N VAL A 61 14.50 -7.01 -14.21
CA VAL A 61 14.23 -6.09 -15.31
C VAL A 61 14.75 -6.64 -16.64
N ASN A 62 15.97 -7.19 -16.65
CA ASN A 62 16.56 -7.83 -17.81
C ASN A 62 15.78 -9.07 -18.27
N ARG A 63 15.25 -9.86 -17.33
CA ARG A 63 14.40 -11.00 -17.68
C ARG A 63 13.09 -10.56 -18.29
N ILE A 64 12.49 -9.50 -17.75
CA ILE A 64 11.20 -8.98 -18.22
C ILE A 64 11.33 -8.34 -19.61
N SER A 65 12.42 -7.61 -19.87
CA SER A 65 12.66 -6.97 -21.16
C SER A 65 12.79 -7.97 -22.31
N GLN A 66 13.25 -9.19 -22.02
CA GLN A 66 13.39 -10.28 -22.99
C GLN A 66 12.09 -11.04 -23.23
N MET A 67 11.06 -10.85 -22.41
CA MET A 67 9.77 -11.51 -22.61
C MET A 67 8.97 -10.84 -23.74
N PRO A 68 8.16 -11.61 -24.51
CA PRO A 68 7.18 -11.04 -25.44
C PRO A 68 6.23 -10.07 -24.73
N VAL A 69 5.78 -9.02 -25.43
CA VAL A 69 5.01 -7.91 -24.84
C VAL A 69 3.74 -8.39 -24.13
N ASP A 70 3.07 -9.41 -24.67
CA ASP A 70 1.87 -10.04 -24.09
C ASP A 70 2.12 -10.75 -22.74
N LYS A 71 3.39 -11.09 -22.46
CA LYS A 71 3.81 -11.75 -21.22
C LYS A 71 4.50 -10.82 -20.24
N GLN A 72 4.75 -9.57 -20.63
CA GLN A 72 5.32 -8.58 -19.73
C GLN A 72 4.26 -8.14 -18.71
N PRO A 73 4.65 -7.91 -17.45
CA PRO A 73 3.73 -7.44 -16.44
C PRO A 73 3.29 -6.00 -16.74
N PHE A 74 2.03 -5.68 -16.41
CA PHE A 74 1.43 -4.37 -16.68
C PHE A 74 2.25 -3.20 -16.12
N TRP A 75 2.88 -3.40 -14.95
CA TRP A 75 3.69 -2.36 -14.32
C TRP A 75 4.92 -2.00 -15.15
N TYR A 76 5.50 -2.97 -15.86
CA TYR A 76 6.68 -2.78 -16.69
C TYR A 76 6.32 -2.06 -17.99
N ILE A 77 5.21 -2.47 -18.61
CA ILE A 77 4.68 -1.84 -19.83
C ILE A 77 4.36 -0.36 -19.56
N ASN A 78 3.70 -0.07 -18.44
CA ASN A 78 3.27 1.29 -18.07
C ASN A 78 4.30 2.06 -17.24
N ARG A 79 5.54 1.57 -17.11
CA ARG A 79 6.55 2.15 -16.20
C ARG A 79 6.79 3.63 -16.43
N MET A 80 6.88 4.06 -17.70
CA MET A 80 7.17 5.45 -18.06
C MET A 80 6.03 6.36 -17.62
N HIS A 81 4.78 5.92 -17.82
CA HIS A 81 3.60 6.66 -17.40
C HIS A 81 3.54 6.82 -15.88
N TYR A 82 3.86 5.77 -15.13
CA TYR A 82 3.94 5.87 -13.66
C TYR A 82 5.07 6.79 -13.20
N ASP A 83 6.24 6.75 -13.85
CA ASP A 83 7.35 7.66 -13.53
C ASP A 83 6.99 9.13 -13.78
N ASP A 84 6.26 9.41 -14.86
CA ASP A 84 5.75 10.75 -15.15
C ASP A 84 4.69 11.20 -14.13
N LEU A 85 3.76 10.32 -13.76
CA LEU A 85 2.77 10.59 -12.71
C LEU A 85 3.42 10.81 -11.34
N ARG A 86 4.53 10.13 -11.02
CA ARG A 86 5.27 10.35 -9.77
C ARG A 86 5.96 11.71 -9.76
N LYS A 87 6.50 12.15 -10.91
CA LYS A 87 7.12 13.48 -11.06
C LYS A 87 6.08 14.60 -11.08
N ASN A 88 4.95 14.37 -11.73
CA ASN A 88 3.87 15.32 -11.94
C ASN A 88 2.53 14.69 -11.53
N PRO A 89 2.26 14.55 -10.22
CA PRO A 89 1.03 13.92 -9.75
C PRO A 89 -0.18 14.72 -10.24
N GLN A 90 -1.17 14.01 -10.78
CA GLN A 90 -2.44 14.60 -11.14
C GLN A 90 -3.15 15.04 -9.85
N THR A 91 -3.08 16.34 -9.58
CA THR A 91 -3.76 16.96 -8.44
C THR A 91 -5.11 17.49 -8.90
N TRP A 92 -6.15 17.17 -8.16
CA TRP A 92 -7.46 17.80 -8.32
C TRP A 92 -7.56 18.97 -7.36
N GLN A 93 -8.23 20.04 -7.77
CA GLN A 93 -8.52 21.14 -6.85
C GLN A 93 -9.36 20.59 -5.69
N PRO A 94 -8.92 20.77 -4.42
CA PRO A 94 -9.75 20.44 -3.28
C PRO A 94 -11.06 21.22 -3.37
N ASN A 95 -12.19 20.58 -3.05
CA ASN A 95 -13.46 21.29 -2.99
C ASN A 95 -13.33 22.46 -1.99
N PRO A 96 -13.62 23.72 -2.38
CA PRO A 96 -13.48 24.86 -1.48
C PRO A 96 -14.29 24.63 -0.19
N ASN A 97 -13.61 24.78 0.94
CA ASN A 97 -14.25 24.64 2.24
C ASN A 97 -15.11 25.88 2.54
N SER A 98 -16.42 25.69 2.66
CA SER A 98 -17.41 26.74 2.95
C SER A 98 -17.25 27.39 4.32
N PHE A 99 -16.50 26.79 5.24
CA PHE A 99 -16.36 27.23 6.62
C PHE A 99 -15.13 28.11 6.89
N VAL A 100 -14.30 28.41 5.88
CA VAL A 100 -13.05 29.18 6.06
C VAL A 100 -13.29 30.68 6.21
N ASN A 101 -14.50 31.18 5.92
CA ASN A 101 -14.86 32.60 5.96
C ASN A 101 -15.97 32.96 6.98
N ASN A 102 -16.17 32.17 8.05
CA ASN A 102 -17.12 32.47 9.13
C ASN A 102 -16.42 32.88 10.43
#